data_AF-A0A6L6AAA0-F1
#
_entry.id   AF-A0A6L6AAA0-F1
#
_cell.length_a   1.000
_cell.length_b   1.000
_cell.length_c   1.000
_cell.angle_alpha   90.00
_cell.angle_beta   90.00
_cell.angle_gamma   90.00
#
_symmetry.space_group_name_H-M   'P 1'
#
loop_
_entity.id
_entity.type
_entity.pdbx_description
1 polymer ?
#
loop_
_entity_poly.entity_id
_entity_poly.type
_entity_poly.pdbx_seq_one_letter_code
_entity_poly.pdbx_strand_id
1 'polypeptide(L)'
;DGGMSDNARTGLYQAEYSAALASRASSAPLAKSRLVGKHCETGDIIIVDLDFPSDVKPGDLIATPATGAYGRSMASNYNHMPRPPVVAVRNNHARVIVRREYEADLLALDVDEM
;
A
#
# COMPACT_ATOMS: atom_id res chain seq x y z
N ASP A 1 6.43 -1.00 -0.15
CA ASP A 1 5.95 -2.15 0.65
C ASP A 1 4.66 -2.74 0.09
N GLY A 2 3.87 -1.95 -0.64
CA GLY A 2 2.75 -2.36 -1.47
C GLY A 2 2.88 -1.84 -2.91
N GLY A 3 1.76 -1.44 -3.50
CA GLY A 3 1.63 -0.84 -4.81
C GLY A 3 0.19 -0.94 -5.33
N MET A 4 0.03 -0.98 -6.65
CA MET A 4 -1.26 -1.13 -7.30
C MET A 4 -2.00 -2.42 -6.89
N SER A 5 -1.30 -3.43 -6.38
CA SER A 5 -1.93 -4.66 -5.86
C SER A 5 -2.77 -4.43 -4.61
N ASP A 6 -2.52 -3.40 -3.80
CA ASP A 6 -3.36 -3.04 -2.65
C ASP A 6 -4.15 -1.74 -2.86
N ASN A 7 -3.72 -0.88 -3.80
CA ASN A 7 -4.44 0.32 -4.19
C ASN A 7 -4.30 0.61 -5.70
N ALA A 8 -5.12 -0.05 -6.52
CA ALA A 8 -5.12 0.14 -7.98
C ALA A 8 -5.77 1.47 -8.44
N ARG A 9 -6.36 2.25 -7.54
CA ARG A 9 -7.28 3.35 -7.91
C ARG A 9 -6.60 4.49 -8.65
N THR A 10 -5.32 4.75 -8.41
CA THR A 10 -4.58 5.78 -9.15
C THR A 10 -4.31 5.33 -10.58
N GLY A 11 -3.89 4.08 -10.79
CA GLY A 11 -3.72 3.53 -12.13
C GLY A 11 -5.03 3.38 -12.92
N LEU A 12 -6.12 3.03 -12.25
CA LEU A 12 -7.42 2.75 -12.90
C LEU A 12 -8.31 3.99 -13.09
N TYR A 13 -8.28 4.91 -12.13
CA TYR A 13 -9.23 6.02 -12.05
C TYR A 13 -8.57 7.38 -11.88
N GLN A 14 -7.22 7.44 -11.95
CA GLN A 14 -6.48 8.66 -11.67
C GLN A 14 -6.86 9.26 -10.31
N ALA A 15 -7.20 8.39 -9.35
CA ALA A 15 -7.59 8.81 -8.02
C ALA A 15 -6.44 9.57 -7.33
N GLU A 16 -6.79 10.73 -6.77
CA GLU A 16 -5.89 11.55 -5.97
C GLU A 16 -5.90 11.07 -4.51
N TYR A 17 -4.72 11.12 -3.89
CA TYR A 17 -4.51 10.75 -2.50
C TYR A 17 -3.52 11.72 -1.84
N SER A 18 -3.53 11.74 -0.52
CA SER A 18 -2.49 12.36 0.29
C SER A 18 -1.64 11.29 0.98
N ALA A 19 -0.48 11.69 1.47
CA ALA A 19 0.38 10.86 2.31
C ALA A 19 0.87 11.63 3.53
N ALA A 20 1.10 10.92 4.62
CA ALA A 20 1.72 11.44 5.84
C ALA A 20 2.92 10.57 6.24
N LEU A 21 3.98 11.21 6.72
CA LEU A 21 5.06 10.53 7.43
C LEU A 21 4.53 10.13 8.82
N ALA A 22 4.30 8.84 9.02
CA ALA A 22 3.62 8.29 10.19
C ALA A 22 4.60 7.81 11.28
N SER A 23 5.88 7.59 10.95
CA SER A 23 6.89 7.08 11.89
C SER A 23 7.51 8.16 12.79
N ARG A 24 7.50 9.42 12.36
CA ARG A 24 8.17 10.53 13.05
C ARG A 24 7.69 11.88 12.55
N ALA A 25 7.96 12.92 13.32
CA ALA A 25 7.89 14.30 12.83
C ALA A 25 9.12 14.64 11.97
N SER A 26 8.93 15.45 10.94
CA SER A 26 10.01 16.06 10.15
C SER A 26 9.79 17.56 10.05
N SER A 27 10.86 18.33 10.18
CA SER A 27 10.92 19.77 9.91
C SER A 27 11.74 20.08 8.66
N ALA A 28 12.09 19.05 7.88
CA ALA A 28 12.81 19.23 6.63
C ALA A 28 11.94 19.99 5.61
N PRO A 29 12.56 20.74 4.68
CA PRO A 29 11.81 21.36 3.60
C PRO A 29 11.11 20.28 2.76
N LEU A 30 10.00 20.65 2.13
CA LEU A 30 9.30 19.73 1.23
C LEU A 30 10.03 19.64 -0.11
N ALA A 31 10.00 18.45 -0.72
CA ALA A 31 10.48 18.18 -2.06
C ALA A 31 9.37 17.58 -2.92
N LYS A 32 9.36 17.96 -4.21
CA LYS A 32 8.50 17.36 -5.22
C LYS A 32 8.84 15.88 -5.35
N SER A 33 7.84 15.05 -5.08
CA SER A 33 8.00 13.61 -4.96
C SER A 33 6.89 12.89 -5.72
N ARG A 34 7.04 11.57 -5.84
CA ARG A 34 6.02 10.62 -6.31
C ARG A 34 6.05 9.41 -5.40
N LEU A 35 4.89 8.93 -4.96
CA LEU A 35 4.81 7.69 -4.19
C LEU A 35 4.52 6.53 -5.14
N VAL A 36 5.48 5.60 -5.24
CA VAL A 36 5.43 4.43 -6.13
C VAL A 36 5.35 3.15 -5.32
N GLY A 37 4.80 2.11 -5.93
CA GLY A 37 4.87 0.74 -5.41
C GLY A 37 6.16 0.03 -5.81
N LYS A 38 6.17 -1.30 -5.67
CA LYS A 38 7.32 -2.16 -5.98
C LYS A 38 7.08 -3.16 -7.12
N HIS A 39 5.95 -3.08 -7.80
CA HIS A 39 5.65 -3.95 -8.93
C HIS A 39 6.53 -3.60 -10.12
N CYS A 40 6.82 -4.60 -10.96
CA CYS A 40 7.58 -4.43 -12.20
C CYS A 40 6.72 -3.80 -13.31
N GLU A 41 6.07 -2.68 -13.00
CA GLU A 41 5.13 -1.98 -13.87
C GLU A 41 5.37 -0.47 -13.76
N THR A 42 5.61 0.20 -14.88
CA THR A 42 5.87 1.66 -14.89
C THR A 42 4.70 2.44 -14.28
N GLY A 43 3.47 1.92 -14.46
CA GLY A 43 2.24 2.49 -13.90
C GLY A 43 1.98 2.20 -12.43
N ASP A 44 2.91 1.55 -11.70
CA ASP A 44 2.76 1.26 -10.28
C ASP A 44 2.96 2.51 -9.40
N ILE A 45 2.01 3.43 -9.50
CA ILE A 45 2.01 4.73 -8.85
C ILE A 45 0.83 4.79 -7.89
N ILE A 46 1.11 5.12 -6.62
CA ILE A 46 0.09 5.33 -5.58
C ILE A 46 -0.31 6.81 -5.50
N ILE A 47 0.63 7.73 -5.68
CA ILE A 47 0.39 9.18 -5.72
C ILE A 47 1.29 9.79 -6.78
N VAL A 48 0.71 10.40 -7.80
CA VAL A 48 1.46 10.93 -8.97
C VAL A 48 2.36 12.09 -8.57
N ASP A 49 1.83 13.06 -7.84
CA ASP A 49 2.56 14.26 -7.41
C ASP A 49 2.23 14.57 -5.95
N LEU A 50 3.26 14.75 -5.12
CA LEU A 50 3.11 15.24 -3.75
C LEU A 50 4.35 16.01 -3.30
N ASP A 51 4.14 17.01 -2.45
CA ASP A 51 5.20 17.65 -1.69
C ASP A 51 5.41 16.86 -0.38
N PHE A 52 6.59 16.29 -0.20
CA PHE A 52 6.90 15.40 0.94
C PHE A 52 8.21 15.80 1.62
N PRO A 53 8.41 15.53 2.92
CA PRO A 53 9.67 15.87 3.60
C PRO A 53 10.90 15.33 2.88
N SER A 54 11.87 16.21 2.60
CA SER A 54 13.07 15.88 1.83
C SER A 54 14.02 14.93 2.54
N ASP A 55 13.83 14.70 3.84
CA ASP A 55 14.61 13.80 4.68
C ASP A 55 13.98 12.40 4.82
N VAL A 56 12.94 12.09 4.04
CA VAL A 56 12.36 10.73 4.01
C VAL A 56 13.43 9.70 3.64
N LYS A 57 13.44 8.57 4.34
CA LYS A 57 14.47 7.54 4.18
C LYS A 57 13.92 6.13 4.33
N PRO A 58 14.65 5.09 3.84
CA PRO A 58 14.29 3.71 4.10
C PRO A 58 14.08 3.45 5.60
N GLY A 59 12.99 2.75 5.91
CA GLY A 59 12.54 2.49 7.29
C GLY A 59 11.51 3.47 7.83
N ASP A 60 11.30 4.63 7.19
CA ASP A 60 10.16 5.49 7.51
C ASP A 60 8.83 4.81 7.14
N LEU A 61 7.78 5.09 7.92
CA LEU A 61 6.43 4.62 7.65
C LEU A 61 5.62 5.74 7.00
N ILE A 62 4.97 5.44 5.88
CA ILE A 62 4.10 6.37 5.16
C ILE A 62 2.67 5.85 5.25
N ALA A 63 1.73 6.73 5.58
CA ALA A 63 0.31 6.42 5.62
C ALA A 63 -0.43 7.15 4.49
N THR A 64 -1.29 6.44 3.78
CA THR A 64 -2.20 6.98 2.75
C THR A 64 -3.65 6.93 3.27
N PRO A 65 -4.21 8.07 3.71
CA PRO A 65 -5.59 8.13 4.19
C PRO A 65 -6.61 7.81 3.09
N ALA A 66 -7.87 7.61 3.51
CA ALA A 66 -9.01 7.40 2.60
C ALA A 66 -8.92 6.14 1.71
N THR A 67 -8.23 5.10 2.15
CA THR A 67 -8.11 3.79 1.47
C THR A 67 -9.14 2.76 1.91
N GLY A 68 -10.08 3.13 2.79
CA GLY A 68 -11.09 2.22 3.36
C GLY A 68 -12.17 1.76 2.36
N ALA A 69 -12.40 2.50 1.29
CA ALA A 69 -13.32 2.13 0.21
C ALA A 69 -12.54 1.85 -1.07
N TYR A 70 -12.89 0.76 -1.76
CA TYR A 70 -12.31 0.38 -3.05
C TYR A 70 -10.77 0.17 -3.06
N GLY A 71 -10.13 0.12 -1.89
CA GLY A 71 -8.74 -0.35 -1.74
C GLY A 71 -8.72 -1.87 -1.68
N ARG A 72 -8.91 -2.43 -0.48
CA ARG A 72 -8.84 -3.90 -0.25
C ARG A 72 -9.79 -4.72 -1.12
N SER A 73 -10.95 -4.18 -1.50
CA SER A 73 -11.92 -4.87 -2.37
C SER A 73 -11.44 -5.01 -3.82
N MET A 74 -10.49 -4.18 -4.24
CA MET A 74 -9.83 -4.25 -5.55
C MET A 74 -8.42 -4.84 -5.47
N ALA A 75 -8.01 -5.35 -4.30
CA ALA A 75 -6.67 -5.87 -4.12
C ALA A 75 -6.46 -7.16 -4.92
N SER A 76 -5.28 -7.29 -5.51
CA SER A 76 -4.87 -8.42 -6.35
C SER A 76 -3.59 -9.08 -5.83
N ASN A 77 -3.17 -10.15 -6.49
CA ASN A 77 -1.88 -10.81 -6.23
C ASN A 77 -0.89 -10.56 -7.38
N TYR A 78 -0.97 -9.38 -8.03
CA TYR A 78 -0.05 -9.03 -9.11
C TYR A 78 1.41 -9.17 -8.67
N ASN A 79 2.24 -9.82 -9.48
CA ASN A 79 3.61 -10.23 -9.15
C ASN A 79 3.73 -11.12 -7.89
N HIS A 80 2.74 -11.98 -7.65
CA HIS A 80 2.69 -12.87 -6.48
C HIS A 80 2.82 -12.11 -5.14
N MET A 81 2.34 -10.86 -5.12
CA MET A 81 2.33 -10.05 -3.92
C MET A 81 1.22 -10.52 -2.97
N PRO A 82 1.51 -10.96 -1.73
CA PRO A 82 0.46 -11.36 -0.80
C PRO A 82 -0.32 -10.12 -0.34
N ARG A 83 -1.66 -10.19 -0.32
CA ARG A 83 -2.49 -9.06 0.11
C ARG A 83 -2.24 -8.69 1.57
N PRO A 84 -2.25 -7.39 1.91
CA PRO A 84 -1.98 -6.93 3.26
C PRO A 84 -3.08 -7.34 4.24
N PRO A 85 -2.76 -7.45 5.55
CA PRO A 85 -3.76 -7.63 6.58
C PRO A 85 -4.64 -6.38 6.72
N VAL A 86 -5.82 -6.55 7.30
CA VAL A 86 -6.68 -5.45 7.73
C VAL A 86 -6.77 -5.48 9.25
N VAL A 87 -6.50 -4.34 9.89
CA VAL A 87 -6.52 -4.18 11.35
C VAL A 87 -7.61 -3.19 11.72
N ALA A 88 -8.45 -3.56 12.69
CA ALA A 88 -9.37 -2.64 13.34
C ALA A 88 -8.74 -2.12 14.63
N VAL A 89 -8.89 -0.82 14.88
CA VAL A 89 -8.46 -0.18 16.13
C VAL A 89 -9.69 0.41 16.82
N ARG A 90 -9.89 0.08 18.10
CA ARG A 90 -10.96 0.63 18.94
C ARG A 90 -10.48 0.74 20.38
N ASN A 91 -10.70 1.89 21.02
CA ASN A 91 -10.36 2.11 22.42
C ASN A 91 -8.90 1.73 22.75
N ASN A 92 -7.94 2.16 21.92
CA ASN A 92 -6.52 1.83 22.07
C ASN A 92 -6.16 0.33 21.96
N HIS A 93 -7.08 -0.50 21.46
CA HIS A 93 -6.83 -1.90 21.15
C HIS A 93 -6.84 -2.13 19.64
N ALA A 94 -5.82 -2.80 19.14
CA ALA A 94 -5.72 -3.22 17.74
C ALA A 94 -6.01 -4.72 17.62
N ARG A 95 -6.78 -5.10 16.59
CA ARG A 95 -7.07 -6.50 16.26
C ARG A 95 -7.02 -6.71 14.75
N VAL A 96 -6.34 -7.76 14.32
CA VAL A 96 -6.40 -8.23 12.93
C VAL A 96 -7.83 -8.73 12.65
N ILE A 97 -8.50 -8.13 11.67
CA ILE A 97 -9.84 -8.53 11.22
C ILE A 97 -9.78 -9.31 9.90
N VAL A 98 -8.72 -9.14 9.12
CA VAL A 98 -8.36 -9.97 7.98
C VAL A 98 -6.87 -10.25 8.06
N ARG A 99 -6.47 -11.52 8.11
CA ARG A 99 -5.04 -11.88 8.15
C ARG A 99 -4.34 -11.51 6.84
N ARG A 100 -3.02 -11.36 6.91
CA ARG A 100 -2.17 -11.26 5.73
C ARG A 100 -2.22 -12.58 4.95
N GLU A 101 -2.11 -12.50 3.62
CA GLU A 101 -1.85 -13.70 2.80
C GLU A 101 -0.37 -14.11 2.90
N TYR A 102 -0.11 -15.39 2.74
CA TYR A 102 1.23 -15.98 2.70
C TYR A 102 1.39 -16.78 1.41
N GLU A 103 2.60 -17.30 1.17
CA GLU A 103 2.90 -18.11 -0.01
C GLU A 103 1.89 -19.24 -0.24
N ALA A 104 1.49 -19.95 0.83
CA ALA A 104 0.48 -20.99 0.76
C ALA A 104 -0.88 -20.50 0.23
N ASP A 105 -1.26 -19.24 0.46
CA ASP A 105 -2.50 -18.67 -0.10
C ASP A 105 -2.37 -18.40 -1.60
N LEU A 106 -1.17 -18.06 -2.07
CA LEU A 106 -0.90 -17.82 -3.48
C LEU A 106 -0.97 -19.11 -4.30
N LEU A 107 -0.49 -20.21 -3.70
CA LEU A 107 -0.45 -21.54 -4.32
C LEU A 107 -1.72 -22.36 -4.04
N ALA A 108 -2.69 -21.83 -3.29
CA ALA A 108 -3.85 -22.58 -2.82
C ALA A 108 -4.78 -23.07 -3.94
N LEU A 109 -4.58 -22.58 -5.17
CA LEU A 109 -5.34 -22.98 -6.36
C LEU A 109 -4.56 -23.90 -7.29
N ASP A 110 -3.28 -24.15 -7.00
CA ASP A 110 -2.46 -25.07 -7.77
C ASP A 110 -2.93 -26.51 -7.50
N VAL A 111 -2.94 -27.35 -8.53
CA VAL A 111 -3.34 -28.76 -8.44
C VAL A 111 -2.10 -29.65 -8.44
N ASP A 112 -2.06 -30.63 -7.56
CA ASP A 112 -0.90 -31.53 -7.38
C ASP A 112 -0.82 -32.67 -8.42
N GLU A 113 -1.63 -32.64 -9.49
CA GLU A 113 -1.69 -33.75 -10.47
C GLU A 113 -0.84 -33.48 -11.73
N MET A 114 0.09 -34.41 -11.98
CA MET A 114 0.55 -34.78 -13.33
C MET A 114 -0.26 -35.97 -13.84
#